data_AF-A0A0G1D1U2-F1
#
_entry.id   AF-A0A0G1D1U2-F1
#
_cell.length_a   1.000
_cell.length_b   1.000
_cell.length_c   1.000
_cell.angle_alpha   90.00
_cell.angle_beta   90.00
_cell.angle_gamma   90.00
#
_symmetry.space_group_name_H-M   'P 1'
#
loop_
_entity.id
_entity.type
_entity.pdbx_description
1 polymer ?
#
loop_
_entity_poly.entity_id
_entity_poly.type
_entity_poly.pdbx_seq_one_letter_code
_entity_poly.pdbx_strand_id
1 'polypeptide(L)' 'MNYLSGHLEGIKKMLENDKYCLDIIKQNEAVAAAIKKLNCLILENHLNTCVTEAIKGKNPEERKKKIKELLKVFENE' A
#
# COMPACT_ATOMS: atom_id res chain seq x y z
N MET A 1 -4.65 -11.40 -0.03
CA MET A 1 -5.38 -10.11 -0.28
C MET A 1 -6.91 -10.24 -0.23
N ASN A 2 -7.47 -11.45 -0.10
CA ASN A 2 -8.92 -11.70 -0.18
C ASN A 2 -9.77 -10.84 0.77
N TYR A 3 -9.22 -10.40 1.91
CA TYR A 3 -9.93 -9.52 2.84
C TYR A 3 -10.20 -8.12 2.24
N LEU A 4 -9.24 -7.49 1.54
CA LEU A 4 -9.44 -6.18 0.90
C LEU A 4 -10.48 -6.25 -0.22
N SER A 5 -10.40 -7.28 -1.06
CA SER A 5 -11.40 -7.53 -2.10
C SER A 5 -12.79 -7.75 -1.50
N GLY A 6 -12.89 -8.48 -0.38
CA GLY A 6 -14.13 -8.67 0.35
C GLY A 6 -14.70 -7.36 0.94
N HIS A 7 -13.84 -6.48 1.45
CA HIS A 7 -14.28 -5.16 1.91
C HIS A 7 -14.80 -4.28 0.77
N LEU A 8 -14.11 -4.23 -0.36
CA LEU A 8 -14.54 -3.48 -1.54
C LEU A 8 -15.88 -4.01 -2.09
N GLU A 9 -16.03 -5.34 -2.16
CA GLU A 9 -17.29 -5.97 -2.54
C GLU A 9 -18.42 -5.65 -1.53
N GLY A 10 -18.09 -5.58 -0.23
CA GLY A 10 -19.01 -5.14 0.81
C GLY A 10 -19.49 -3.71 0.59
N ILE A 11 -18.58 -2.77 0.29
CA ILE A 11 -18.92 -1.37 -0.01
C ILE A 11 -19.81 -1.28 -1.26
N LYS A 12 -19.48 -2.03 -2.31
CA LYS A 12 -20.31 -2.10 -3.52
C LYS A 12 -21.74 -2.52 -3.19
N LYS A 13 -21.92 -3.58 -2.40
CA LYS A 13 -23.25 -4.02 -1.94
C LYS A 13 -23.94 -2.97 -1.06
N MET A 14 -23.21 -2.20 -0.27
CA MET A 14 -23.82 -1.13 0.53
C MET A 14 -24.41 -0.03 -0.37
N LEU A 15 -23.74 0.31 -1.48
CA LEU A 15 -24.26 1.24 -2.48
C LEU A 15 -25.49 0.66 -3.18
N GLU A 16 -25.42 -0.59 -3.65
CA GLU A 16 -26.53 -1.26 -4.33
C GLU A 16 -27.79 -1.42 -3.46
N ASN A 17 -27.62 -1.45 -2.14
CA ASN A 17 -28.71 -1.57 -1.17
C ASN A 17 -29.10 -0.21 -0.53
N ASP A 18 -28.70 0.91 -1.12
CA ASP A 18 -29.00 2.29 -0.66
C ASP A 18 -28.74 2.48 0.85
N LYS A 19 -27.62 1.94 1.34
CA LYS A 19 -27.22 2.11 2.74
C LYS A 19 -26.87 3.56 3.03
N TYR A 20 -26.99 3.93 4.31
CA TYR A 20 -26.75 5.29 4.76
C TYR A 20 -25.33 5.76 4.40
N CYS A 21 -25.24 6.91 3.73
CA CYS A 21 -24.01 7.40 3.13
C CYS A 21 -22.85 7.52 4.14
N LEU A 22 -23.12 7.92 5.39
CA LEU A 22 -22.06 8.04 6.40
C LEU A 22 -21.45 6.68 6.78
N ASP A 23 -22.22 5.59 6.71
CA ASP A 23 -21.70 4.25 7.00
C ASP A 23 -20.84 3.74 5.85
N ILE A 24 -21.20 4.07 4.61
CA ILE A 24 -20.40 3.78 3.42
C ILE A 24 -19.07 4.52 3.50
N ILE A 25 -19.09 5.82 3.85
CA ILE A 25 -17.88 6.63 4.03
C ILE A 25 -16.99 6.02 5.13
N LYS A 26 -17.55 5.65 6.28
CA LYS A 26 -16.77 5.00 7.35
C LYS A 26 -16.10 3.71 6.88
N GLN A 27 -16.79 2.90 6.08
CA GLN A 27 -16.17 1.68 5.54
C GLN A 27 -15.10 1.97 4.50
N ASN A 28 -15.28 3.00 3.68
CA ASN A 28 -14.25 3.43 2.74
C ASN A 28 -12.97 3.88 3.48
N GLU A 29 -13.12 4.65 4.57
CA GLU A 29 -11.99 5.06 5.42
C GLU A 29 -11.28 3.86 6.06
N ALA A 30 -12.03 2.85 6.50
CA ALA A 30 -11.45 1.62 7.03
C ALA A 30 -10.62 0.86 5.98
N VAL A 31 -11.10 0.81 4.73
CA VAL A 31 -10.36 0.21 3.61
C VAL A 31 -9.10 1.01 3.30
N ALA A 32 -9.20 2.35 3.22
CA ALA A 32 -8.05 3.22 3.00
C ALA A 32 -6.98 3.04 4.08
N ALA A 33 -7.38 2.95 5.35
CA ALA A 33 -6.46 2.67 6.45
C ALA A 33 -5.79 1.29 6.33
N ALA A 34 -6.53 0.26 5.91
CA ALA A 34 -5.97 -1.06 5.68
C ALA A 34 -4.95 -1.07 4.52
N ILE A 35 -5.23 -0.34 3.43
CA ILE A 35 -4.29 -0.18 2.31
C ILE A 35 -3.02 0.54 2.75
N LYS A 36 -3.14 1.64 3.53
CA LYS A 36 -1.98 2.34 4.08
C LYS A 36 -1.09 1.39 4.91
N LYS A 37 -1.70 0.58 5.77
CA LYS A 37 -0.97 -0.42 6.55
C LYS A 37 -0.28 -1.47 5.66
N LEU A 38 -0.95 -1.93 4.61
CA LEU A 38 -0.35 -2.85 3.63
C LEU A 38 0.86 -2.23 2.93
N ASN A 39 0.77 -0.96 2.52
CA ASN A 39 1.88 -0.25 1.90
C ASN A 39 3.10 -0.17 2.84
N CYS A 40 2.89 0.10 4.13
CA CYS A 40 3.97 0.08 5.12
C CYS A 40 4.65 -1.28 5.21
N LEU A 41 3.89 -2.39 5.22
CA LEU A 41 4.45 -3.74 5.26
C LEU A 41 5.24 -4.09 3.99
N ILE A 42 4.73 -3.70 2.82
CA ILE A 42 5.43 -3.89 1.54
C ILE A 42 6.74 -3.11 1.53
N LEU A 43 6.71 -1.86 2.00
CA LEU A 43 7.88 -1.00 2.10
C LEU A 43 8.93 -1.57 3.06
N GLU A 44 8.51 -2.00 4.25
CA GLU A 44 9.37 -2.65 5.24
C GLU A 44 10.07 -3.88 4.63
N ASN A 45 9.31 -4.75 3.95
CA ASN A 45 9.88 -5.91 3.28
C ASN A 45 10.87 -5.50 2.18
N HIS A 46 10.58 -4.47 1.38
CA HIS A 46 11.48 -3.97 0.35
C HIS A 46 12.80 -3.42 0.93
N LEU A 47 12.72 -2.70 2.06
CA LEU A 47 13.89 -2.19 2.78
C LEU A 47 14.77 -3.34 3.30
N ASN A 48 14.15 -4.35 3.93
CA ASN A 48 14.85 -5.48 4.53
C ASN A 48 15.42 -6.48 3.50
N THR A 49 14.90 -6.51 2.28
CA THR A 49 15.35 -7.40 1.21
C THR A 49 16.13 -6.64 0.15
N CYS A 50 15.45 -6.09 -0.85
CA CYS A 50 16.06 -5.49 -2.04
C CYS A 50 17.05 -4.36 -1.73
N VAL A 51 16.70 -3.45 -0.83
CA VAL A 51 17.58 -2.32 -0.48
C VAL A 51 18.78 -2.80 0.34
N THR A 52 18.54 -3.68 1.31
CA THR A 52 19.62 -4.28 2.12
C THR A 52 20.61 -5.07 1.26
N GLU A 53 20.14 -5.83 0.29
CA GLU A 53 20.98 -6.54 -0.69
C GLU A 53 21.80 -5.57 -1.54
N ALA A 54 21.18 -4.53 -2.09
CA ALA A 54 21.88 -3.52 -2.89
C ALA A 54 22.92 -2.72 -2.09
N ILE A 55 22.68 -2.51 -0.79
CA ILE A 55 23.65 -1.87 0.12
C ILE A 55 24.83 -2.79 0.40
N LYS A 56 24.58 -4.08 0.67
CA LYS A 56 25.65 -5.07 0.93
C LYS A 56 26.45 -5.41 -0.33
N GLY A 57 25.86 -5.24 -1.52
CA GLY A 57 26.51 -5.44 -2.80
C GLY A 57 27.64 -4.44 -3.10
N LYS A 58 28.49 -4.80 -4.08
CA LYS A 58 29.62 -3.98 -4.54
C LYS A 58 29.27 -3.03 -5.69
N ASN A 59 28.02 -3.02 -6.16
CA ASN A 59 27.59 -2.20 -7.30
C ASN A 59 26.97 -0.87 -6.82
N PRO A 60 27.67 0.28 -6.94
CA PRO A 60 27.16 1.56 -6.46
C PRO A 60 25.94 2.07 -7.25
N GLU A 61 25.84 1.73 -8.53
CA GLU A 61 24.73 2.17 -9.39
C GLU A 61 23.44 1.45 -9.06
N GLU A 62 23.51 0.16 -8.71
CA GLU A 62 22.36 -0.59 -8.21
C GLU A 62 21.82 -0.01 -6.90
N ARG A 63 22.71 0.35 -5.97
CA ARG A 63 22.33 1.03 -4.72
C ARG A 63 21.61 2.35 -4.98
N LYS A 64 22.18 3.21 -5.84
CA LYS A 64 21.55 4.48 -6.22
C LYS A 64 20.18 4.26 -6.89
N LYS A 65 20.06 3.25 -7.74
CA LYS A 65 18.80 2.90 -8.40
C LYS A 65 17.71 2.55 -7.38
N LYS A 66 18.00 1.66 -6.43
CA LYS A 66 17.04 1.26 -5.39
C LYS A 66 16.61 2.41 -4.48
N ILE A 67 17.54 3.29 -4.11
CA ILE A 67 17.21 4.49 -3.33
C ILE A 67 16.30 5.43 -4.15
N LYS A 68 16.61 5.66 -5.44
CA LYS A 68 15.78 6.50 -6.32
C LYS A 68 14.37 5.92 -6.55
N GLU A 69 14.25 4.60 -6.70
CA GLU A 69 12.95 3.93 -6.80
C GLU A 69 12.08 4.22 -5.56
N LEU A 70 12.69 4.18 -4.37
CA LEU A 70 11.99 4.46 -3.11
C LEU A 70 11.58 5.93 -2.99
N LEU A 71 12.46 6.88 -3.33
CA LEU A 71 12.14 8.32 -3.29
C LEU A 71 10.96 8.66 -4.20
N LYS A 72 10.89 8.07 -5.41
CA LYS A 72 9.77 8.29 -6.34
C LYS A 72 8.40 7.85 -5.80
N VAL A 73 8.35 6.92 -4.87
CA VAL A 73 7.08 6.50 -4.25
C VAL A 73 6.49 7.62 -3.40
N PHE A 74 7.34 8.42 -2.74
CA PHE A 74 6.92 9.51 -1.85
C PHE A 74 6.81 10.88 -2.54
N GLU A 75 7.39 11.04 -3.73
CA GLU A 75 7.22 12.26 -4.55
C GLU A 75 5.84 12.33 -5.23
N ASN A 76 5.09 11.23 -5.26
CA ASN A 76 3.77 11.14 -5.89
C ASN A 76 2.60 11.27 -4.88
N GLU A 77 2.86 11.67 -3.64
CA GLU A 77 1.83 12.07 -2.66
C GLU A 77 1.56 13.57 -2.69
#